data_AF-A0A845S524-F1
#
_entry.id   AF-A0A845S524-F1
#
_cell.length_a   1.000
_cell.length_b   1.000
_cell.length_c   1.000
_cell.angle_alpha   90.00
_cell.angle_beta   90.00
_cell.angle_gamma   90.00
#
_symmetry.space_group_name_H-M   'P 1'
#
loop_
_entity.id
_entity.type
_entity.pdbx_description
1 polymer ?
#
loop_
_entity_poly.entity_id
_entity_poly.type
_entity_poly.pdbx_seq_one_letter_code
_entity_poly.pdbx_strand_id
1 'polypeptide(L)'
;MISANITATLYLVTGILFIMALRGLSSPETSRTGNFFGILGMSLAIIVTLLSLGDISQIKENIFYILVPIIIGGLIGGLIAYRVSMTAMPQLVAGFHSLVGLSAVLVGIVAFYNPSSFGIGQVGNIKILSLIEMSLGVAIGAITFSGSCIAFLKLQGLMSGSPITFKGQHFINLLIGILIIFL
;
A
#
# COMPACT_ATOMS: atom_id res chain seq x y z
N MET A 1 -0.87 -8.82 24.56
CA MET A 1 0.23 -8.85 23.55
C MET A 1 0.72 -10.28 23.36
N ILE A 2 0.94 -10.71 22.11
CA ILE A 2 1.83 -11.86 21.85
C ILE A 2 3.30 -11.42 22.00
N SER A 3 4.22 -12.34 22.28
CA SER A 3 5.65 -12.02 22.40
C SER A 3 6.21 -11.43 21.11
N ALA A 4 7.19 -10.52 21.22
CA ALA A 4 7.88 -9.93 20.07
C ALA A 4 8.50 -11.00 19.15
N ASN A 5 9.05 -12.07 19.73
CA ASN A 5 9.62 -13.19 18.97
C ASN A 5 8.55 -13.94 18.18
N ILE A 6 7.36 -14.11 18.75
CA ILE A 6 6.23 -14.76 18.08
C ILE A 6 5.74 -13.86 16.94
N THR A 7 5.60 -12.56 17.19
CA THR A 7 5.21 -11.58 16.17
C THR A 7 6.18 -11.60 14.99
N ALA A 8 7.50 -11.53 15.25
CA ALA A 8 8.53 -11.58 14.22
C ALA A 8 8.52 -12.89 13.43
N THR A 9 8.36 -14.03 14.12
CA THR A 9 8.25 -15.34 13.48
C THR A 9 7.03 -15.44 12.57
N LEU A 10 5.87 -14.94 13.01
CA LEU A 10 4.65 -14.96 12.21
C LEU A 10 4.73 -14.01 11.00
N TYR A 11 5.40 -12.86 11.13
CA TYR A 11 5.71 -12.01 9.97
C TYR A 11 6.69 -12.67 9.00
N LEU A 12 7.66 -13.44 9.49
CA LEU A 12 8.54 -14.24 8.62
C LEU A 12 7.73 -15.29 7.84
N VAL A 13 6.83 -16.01 8.51
CA VAL A 13 5.92 -16.98 7.87
C VAL A 13 5.06 -16.29 6.82
N THR A 14 4.51 -15.11 7.14
CA THR A 14 3.75 -14.28 6.20
C THR A 14 4.58 -13.93 4.96
N GLY A 15 5.84 -13.52 5.13
CA GLY A 15 6.76 -13.23 4.03
C GLY A 15 7.02 -14.46 3.14
N ILE A 16 7.20 -15.63 3.73
CA ILE A 16 7.36 -16.90 3.00
C ILE A 16 6.10 -17.20 2.15
N LEU A 17 4.91 -17.01 2.71
CA LEU A 17 3.64 -17.21 1.99
C LEU A 17 3.53 -16.27 0.77
N PHE A 18 3.93 -15.00 0.90
CA PHE A 18 3.94 -14.08 -0.25
C PHE A 18 4.96 -14.49 -1.34
N ILE A 19 6.13 -14.98 -0.96
CA ILE A 19 7.12 -15.52 -1.92
C ILE A 19 6.53 -16.75 -2.65
N MET A 20 5.90 -17.65 -1.91
CA MET A 20 5.22 -18.82 -2.49
C MET A 20 4.05 -18.42 -3.40
N ALA A 21 3.34 -17.34 -3.07
CA ALA A 21 2.27 -16.80 -3.90
C ALA A 21 2.80 -16.34 -5.26
N LEU A 22 3.85 -15.50 -5.27
CA LEU A 22 4.48 -15.01 -6.51
C LEU A 22 5.06 -16.15 -7.35
N ARG A 23 5.70 -17.14 -6.71
CA ARG A 23 6.20 -18.32 -7.39
C ARG A 23 5.07 -19.12 -8.05
N GLY A 24 3.98 -19.37 -7.33
CA GLY A 24 2.84 -20.12 -7.85
C GLY A 24 2.10 -19.38 -8.98
N LEU A 25 2.05 -18.05 -8.93
CA LEU A 25 1.45 -17.24 -9.99
C LEU A 25 2.26 -17.21 -11.29
N SER A 26 3.50 -17.70 -11.27
CA SER A 26 4.39 -17.70 -12.44
C SER A 26 4.14 -18.86 -13.42
N SER A 27 3.29 -19.83 -13.08
CA SER A 27 2.92 -20.94 -13.99
C SER A 27 1.41 -21.21 -13.97
N PRO A 28 0.78 -21.55 -15.10
CA PRO A 28 -0.65 -21.90 -15.14
C PRO A 28 -1.02 -23.07 -14.23
N GLU A 29 -0.15 -24.07 -14.11
CA GLU A 29 -0.38 -25.29 -13.32
C GLU A 29 -0.46 -24.98 -11.81
N THR A 30 0.32 -24.00 -11.35
CA THR A 30 0.42 -23.63 -9.93
C THR A 30 -0.30 -22.32 -9.57
N SER A 31 -0.92 -21.65 -10.54
CA SER A 31 -1.59 -20.36 -10.36
C SER A 31 -2.63 -20.36 -9.22
N ARG A 32 -3.46 -21.40 -9.14
CA ARG A 32 -4.49 -21.52 -8.09
C ARG A 32 -3.89 -21.67 -6.69
N THR A 33 -2.82 -22.46 -6.55
CA THR A 33 -2.14 -22.64 -5.27
C THR A 33 -1.37 -21.39 -4.88
N GLY A 34 -0.75 -20.70 -5.85
CA GLY A 34 -0.15 -19.39 -5.66
C GLY A 34 -1.13 -18.35 -5.11
N ASN A 35 -2.32 -18.26 -5.70
CA ASN A 35 -3.36 -17.35 -5.20
C ASN A 35 -3.80 -17.70 -3.76
N PHE A 36 -3.93 -18.99 -3.44
CA PHE A 36 -4.26 -19.44 -2.08
C PHE A 36 -3.20 -19.05 -1.05
N PHE A 37 -1.90 -19.20 -1.38
CA PHE A 37 -0.82 -18.71 -0.51
C PHE A 37 -0.89 -17.20 -0.29
N GLY A 38 -1.26 -16.43 -1.32
CA GLY A 38 -1.47 -14.97 -1.20
C GLY A 38 -2.59 -14.61 -0.23
N ILE A 39 -3.72 -15.32 -0.30
CA ILE A 39 -4.86 -15.13 0.62
C ILE A 39 -4.46 -15.47 2.05
N LEU A 40 -3.77 -16.61 2.27
CA LEU A 40 -3.29 -17.00 3.60
C LEU A 40 -2.27 -15.99 4.15
N GLY A 41 -1.33 -15.54 3.31
CA GLY A 41 -0.32 -14.55 3.69
C GLY A 41 -0.96 -13.24 4.15
N MET A 42 -1.85 -12.67 3.35
CA MET A 42 -2.54 -11.42 3.71
C MET A 42 -3.42 -11.57 4.95
N SER A 43 -4.16 -12.69 5.07
CA SER A 43 -5.00 -12.96 6.25
C SER A 43 -4.15 -13.06 7.52
N LEU A 44 -3.02 -13.78 7.45
CA LEU A 44 -2.09 -13.91 8.57
C LEU A 44 -1.47 -12.57 8.94
N ALA A 45 -1.07 -11.74 7.96
CA ALA A 45 -0.51 -10.41 8.19
C ALA A 45 -1.45 -9.52 9.03
N ILE A 46 -2.73 -9.48 8.65
CA ILE A 46 -3.75 -8.70 9.34
C ILE A 46 -3.94 -9.22 10.77
N ILE A 47 -4.07 -10.54 10.95
CA ILE A 47 -4.26 -11.15 12.27
C ILE A 47 -3.07 -10.86 13.18
N VAL A 48 -1.83 -11.05 12.70
CA VAL A 48 -0.61 -10.79 13.48
C VAL A 48 -0.53 -9.33 13.88
N THR A 49 -0.85 -8.42 12.98
CA THR A 49 -0.88 -6.98 13.28
C THR A 49 -1.86 -6.69 14.41
N LEU A 50 -3.09 -7.21 14.34
CA LEU A 50 -4.10 -7.02 15.39
C LEU A 50 -3.69 -7.64 16.73
N LEU A 51 -3.06 -8.82 16.74
CA LEU A 51 -2.60 -9.47 17.96
C LEU A 51 -1.38 -8.80 18.60
N SER A 52 -0.60 -8.06 17.80
CA SER A 52 0.55 -7.29 18.27
C SER A 52 0.15 -5.98 18.97
N LEU A 53 -1.04 -5.43 18.66
CA LEU A 53 -1.61 -4.31 19.42
C LEU A 53 -1.84 -4.78 20.87
N GLY A 54 -1.11 -4.18 21.79
CA GLY A 54 -0.82 -4.83 23.06
C GLY A 54 -2.01 -5.03 23.99
N ASP A 55 -3.02 -4.19 23.83
CA ASP A 55 -4.11 -4.07 24.75
C ASP A 55 -5.45 -4.38 24.07
N ILE A 56 -6.09 -5.46 24.53
CA ILE A 56 -7.41 -5.87 24.02
C ILE A 56 -8.45 -4.78 24.28
N SER A 57 -8.26 -3.95 25.31
CA SER A 57 -9.13 -2.80 25.58
C SER A 57 -9.01 -1.74 24.47
N GLN A 58 -7.80 -1.38 24.05
CA GLN A 58 -7.57 -0.45 22.94
C GLN A 58 -8.12 -0.97 21.61
N ILE A 59 -7.99 -2.28 21.36
CA ILE A 59 -8.60 -2.91 20.18
C ILE A 59 -10.11 -2.77 20.25
N LYS A 60 -10.75 -3.03 21.39
CA LYS A 60 -12.20 -2.90 21.56
C LYS A 60 -12.69 -1.46 21.38
N GLU A 61 -11.97 -0.48 21.91
CA GLU A 61 -12.31 0.94 21.78
C GLU A 61 -12.17 1.43 20.33
N ASN A 62 -11.18 0.93 19.59
CA ASN A 62 -10.89 1.34 18.22
C ASN A 62 -11.39 0.37 17.16
N ILE A 63 -12.12 -0.68 17.55
CA ILE A 63 -12.50 -1.77 16.65
C ILE A 63 -13.31 -1.25 15.45
N PHE A 64 -14.11 -0.21 15.68
CA PHE A 64 -14.90 0.44 14.64
C PHE A 64 -14.00 1.09 13.58
N TYR A 65 -12.98 1.84 14.00
CA TYR A 65 -12.03 2.49 13.09
C TYR A 65 -11.13 1.51 12.32
N ILE A 66 -11.01 0.26 12.79
CA ILE A 66 -10.25 -0.79 12.14
C ILE A 66 -11.14 -1.61 11.20
N LEU A 67 -12.20 -2.21 11.72
CA LEU A 67 -13.04 -3.14 10.97
C LEU A 67 -13.85 -2.45 9.88
N VAL A 68 -14.38 -1.26 10.12
CA VAL A 68 -15.25 -0.59 9.15
C VAL A 68 -14.51 -0.26 7.86
N PRO A 69 -13.33 0.39 7.87
CA PRO A 69 -12.57 0.62 6.64
C PRO A 69 -12.14 -0.68 5.94
N ILE A 70 -11.75 -1.71 6.69
CA ILE A 70 -11.38 -3.02 6.11
C ILE A 70 -12.57 -3.64 5.37
N ILE A 71 -13.75 -3.67 6.00
CA ILE A 71 -14.95 -4.26 5.43
C ILE A 71 -15.42 -3.43 4.23
N ILE A 72 -15.51 -2.11 4.36
CA ILE A 72 -15.94 -1.23 3.27
C ILE A 72 -14.98 -1.33 2.09
N GLY A 73 -13.67 -1.19 2.34
CA GLY A 73 -12.65 -1.28 1.30
C GLY A 73 -12.62 -2.65 0.63
N GLY A 74 -12.69 -3.73 1.41
CA GLY A 74 -12.72 -5.10 0.92
C GLY A 74 -13.98 -5.40 0.09
N LEU A 75 -15.15 -4.95 0.54
CA LEU A 75 -16.41 -5.14 -0.18
C LEU A 75 -16.43 -4.33 -1.48
N ILE A 76 -16.12 -3.03 -1.44
CA ILE A 76 -16.12 -2.19 -2.63
C ILE A 76 -15.09 -2.72 -3.64
N GLY A 77 -13.86 -3.00 -3.20
CA GLY A 77 -12.81 -3.54 -4.04
C GLY A 77 -13.20 -4.89 -4.66
N GLY A 78 -13.75 -5.81 -3.85
CA GLY A 78 -14.21 -7.12 -4.31
C GLY A 78 -15.36 -7.04 -5.31
N LEU A 79 -16.35 -6.17 -5.06
CA LEU A 79 -17.48 -5.96 -5.96
C LEU A 79 -17.05 -5.36 -7.30
N ILE A 80 -16.15 -4.37 -7.29
CA ILE A 80 -15.60 -3.79 -8.52
C ILE A 80 -14.81 -4.87 -9.28
N ALA A 81 -13.91 -5.59 -8.61
CA ALA A 81 -13.09 -6.63 -9.25
C ALA A 81 -13.93 -7.75 -9.86
N TYR A 82 -15.05 -8.12 -9.22
CA TYR A 82 -15.95 -9.15 -9.72
C TYR A 82 -16.76 -8.71 -10.95
N ARG A 83 -17.07 -7.41 -11.08
CA ARG A 83 -17.96 -6.89 -12.14
C ARG A 83 -17.23 -6.39 -13.39
N VAL A 84 -15.94 -6.10 -13.31
CA VAL A 84 -15.17 -5.54 -14.42
C VAL A 84 -14.84 -6.63 -15.46
N SER A 85 -14.94 -6.28 -16.75
CA SER A 85 -14.57 -7.19 -17.85
C SER A 85 -13.07 -7.44 -17.89
N MET A 86 -12.64 -8.63 -18.34
CA MET A 86 -11.21 -8.96 -18.49
C MET A 86 -10.47 -8.03 -19.47
N THR A 87 -11.18 -7.45 -20.44
CA THR A 87 -10.63 -6.44 -21.36
C THR A 87 -10.28 -5.12 -20.67
N ALA A 88 -10.95 -4.81 -19.56
CA ALA A 88 -10.74 -3.63 -18.73
C ALA A 88 -9.85 -3.93 -17.51
N MET A 89 -9.15 -5.07 -17.48
CA MET A 89 -8.24 -5.39 -16.38
C MET A 89 -7.06 -4.39 -16.25
N PRO A 90 -6.41 -3.91 -17.33
CA PRO A 90 -5.27 -3.01 -17.20
C PRO A 90 -5.58 -1.71 -16.44
N GLN A 91 -6.71 -1.08 -16.73
CA GLN A 91 -7.17 0.12 -16.02
C GLN A 91 -7.57 -0.18 -14.58
N LEU A 92 -8.21 -1.33 -14.31
CA LEU A 92 -8.57 -1.70 -12.94
C LEU A 92 -7.32 -1.87 -12.08
N VAL A 93 -6.28 -2.52 -12.62
CA VAL A 93 -4.98 -2.66 -11.94
C VAL A 93 -4.35 -1.29 -11.67
N ALA A 94 -4.36 -0.37 -12.65
CA ALA A 94 -3.88 1.00 -12.43
C ALA A 94 -4.69 1.70 -11.33
N GLY A 95 -6.02 1.62 -11.37
CA GLY A 95 -6.91 2.19 -10.37
C GLY A 95 -6.62 1.67 -8.96
N PHE A 96 -6.51 0.35 -8.77
CA PHE A 96 -6.16 -0.21 -7.45
C PHE A 96 -4.74 0.14 -7.00
N HIS A 97 -3.78 0.21 -7.91
CA HIS A 97 -2.41 0.61 -7.56
C HIS A 97 -2.34 2.08 -7.10
N SER A 98 -3.26 2.95 -7.58
CA SER A 98 -3.37 4.32 -7.04
C SER A 98 -3.72 4.33 -5.55
N LEU A 99 -4.63 3.45 -5.12
CA LEU A 99 -5.06 3.35 -3.72
C LEU A 99 -3.92 2.86 -2.81
N VAL A 100 -3.03 2.01 -3.32
CA VAL A 100 -1.81 1.60 -2.60
C VAL A 100 -0.90 2.80 -2.36
N GLY A 101 -0.67 3.63 -3.39
CA GLY A 101 0.13 4.86 -3.27
C GLY A 101 -0.47 5.85 -2.28
N LEU A 102 -1.78 6.09 -2.36
CA LEU A 102 -2.49 6.97 -1.42
C LEU A 102 -2.42 6.45 0.02
N SER A 103 -2.54 5.13 0.22
CA SER A 103 -2.41 4.53 1.56
C SER A 103 -1.02 4.77 2.16
N ALA A 104 0.05 4.65 1.36
CA ALA A 104 1.42 4.96 1.81
C ALA A 104 1.57 6.42 2.24
N VAL A 105 1.00 7.36 1.47
CA VAL A 105 1.00 8.80 1.82
C VAL A 105 0.26 9.05 3.13
N LEU A 106 -0.94 8.49 3.29
CA LEU A 106 -1.75 8.65 4.51
C LEU A 106 -1.04 8.07 5.74
N VAL A 107 -0.41 6.89 5.61
CA VAL A 107 0.39 6.30 6.69
C VAL A 107 1.58 7.18 7.06
N GLY A 108 2.28 7.75 6.07
CA GLY A 108 3.38 8.68 6.32
C GLY A 108 2.94 9.97 7.01
N ILE A 109 1.79 10.54 6.63
CA ILE A 109 1.19 11.69 7.32
C ILE A 109 0.91 11.34 8.79
N VAL A 110 0.29 10.19 9.06
CA VAL A 110 -0.02 9.77 10.43
C VAL A 110 1.25 9.51 11.24
N ALA A 111 2.29 8.93 10.65
CA ALA A 111 3.58 8.73 11.29
C ALA A 111 4.32 10.04 11.60
N PHE A 112 4.17 11.07 10.75
CA PHE A 112 4.75 12.39 10.98
C PHE A 112 4.04 13.14 12.13
N TYR A 113 2.70 13.10 12.18
CA TYR A 113 1.92 13.80 13.21
C TYR A 113 1.79 13.03 14.53
N ASN A 114 1.97 11.72 14.52
CA ASN A 114 1.97 10.89 15.73
C ASN A 114 3.13 9.86 15.74
N PRO A 115 4.38 10.32 15.79
CA PRO A 115 5.56 9.45 15.74
C PRO A 115 5.71 8.54 16.97
N SER A 116 5.10 8.90 18.10
CA SER A 116 5.10 8.08 19.31
C SER A 116 4.38 6.76 19.12
N SER A 117 3.25 6.76 18.39
CA SER A 117 2.48 5.55 18.13
C SER A 117 3.21 4.53 17.23
N PHE A 118 4.22 4.96 16.47
CA PHE A 118 5.05 4.09 15.64
C PHE A 118 6.41 3.76 16.31
N GLY A 119 6.70 4.28 17.50
CA GLY A 119 7.98 4.08 18.18
C GLY A 119 9.17 4.78 17.52
N ILE A 120 8.91 5.79 16.69
CA ILE A 120 9.93 6.49 15.88
C ILE A 120 10.37 7.83 16.47
N GLY A 121 9.75 8.30 17.56
CA GLY A 121 10.16 9.52 18.27
C GLY A 121 8.97 10.30 18.83
N GLN A 122 9.15 11.62 18.96
CA GLN A 122 8.11 12.58 19.34
C GLN A 122 7.96 13.65 18.26
N VAL A 123 6.85 14.40 18.27
CA VAL A 123 6.65 15.50 17.33
C VAL A 123 7.78 16.53 17.51
N GLY A 124 8.46 16.87 16.42
CA GLY A 124 9.65 17.73 16.43
C GLY A 124 10.97 17.02 16.77
N ASN A 125 10.94 15.74 17.15
CA ASN A 125 12.13 14.93 17.42
C ASN A 125 11.92 13.47 16.95
N ILE A 126 11.81 13.28 15.64
CA ILE A 126 11.71 11.97 15.00
C ILE A 126 13.13 11.48 14.67
N LYS A 127 13.39 10.18 14.86
CA LYS A 127 14.68 9.56 14.51
C LYS A 127 15.00 9.82 13.03
N ILE A 128 16.24 10.21 12.74
CA ILE A 128 16.66 10.60 11.39
C ILE A 128 16.44 9.48 10.35
N LEU A 129 16.71 8.22 10.72
CA LEU A 129 16.43 7.08 9.82
C LEU A 129 14.94 6.98 9.47
N SER A 130 14.06 7.13 10.47
CA SER A 130 12.62 7.07 10.27
C SER A 130 12.10 8.25 9.45
N LEU A 131 12.71 9.43 9.56
CA LEU A 131 12.41 10.57 8.69
C LEU A 131 12.73 10.26 7.23
N ILE A 132 13.90 9.65 6.96
CA ILE A 132 14.31 9.27 5.60
C ILE A 132 13.38 8.18 5.03
N GLU A 133 13.09 7.13 5.80
CA GLU A 133 12.20 6.05 5.36
C GLU A 133 10.78 6.55 5.06
N MET A 134 10.26 7.41 5.94
CA MET A 134 8.94 8.00 5.77
C MET A 134 8.89 8.97 4.59
N SER A 135 9.89 9.83 4.41
CA SER A 135 9.92 10.78 3.29
C SER A 135 9.98 10.04 1.94
N LEU A 136 10.83 9.02 1.84
CA LEU A 136 10.88 8.14 0.66
C LEU A 136 9.54 7.42 0.43
N GLY A 137 8.94 6.87 1.48
CA GLY A 137 7.65 6.19 1.40
C GLY A 137 6.53 7.11 0.89
N VAL A 138 6.45 8.34 1.41
CA VAL A 138 5.47 9.35 0.98
C VAL A 138 5.73 9.80 -0.46
N ALA A 139 6.99 10.07 -0.83
CA ALA A 139 7.34 10.49 -2.17
C ALA A 139 6.99 9.41 -3.21
N ILE A 140 7.40 8.16 -2.97
CA ILE A 140 7.07 7.01 -3.84
C ILE A 140 5.55 6.82 -3.89
N GLY A 141 4.87 6.87 -2.74
CA GLY A 141 3.42 6.76 -2.67
C GLY A 141 2.67 7.82 -3.48
N ALA A 142 3.10 9.09 -3.40
CA ALA A 142 2.52 10.19 -4.15
C ALA A 142 2.74 10.06 -5.66
N ILE A 143 3.94 9.63 -6.08
CA ILE A 143 4.25 9.36 -7.48
C ILE A 143 3.42 8.18 -8.00
N THR A 144 3.31 7.10 -7.23
CA THR A 144 2.48 5.94 -7.56
C THR A 144 1.01 6.34 -7.68
N PHE A 145 0.47 7.11 -6.73
CA PHE A 145 -0.91 7.58 -6.77
C PHE A 145 -1.19 8.39 -8.03
N SER A 146 -0.41 9.46 -8.25
CA SER A 146 -0.61 10.36 -9.39
C SER A 146 -0.38 9.67 -10.74
N GLY A 147 0.68 8.88 -10.88
CA GLY A 147 0.99 8.12 -12.09
C GLY A 147 -0.10 7.11 -12.44
N SER A 148 -0.59 6.37 -11.45
CA SER A 148 -1.69 5.41 -11.63
C SER A 148 -3.02 6.08 -11.99
N CYS A 149 -3.34 7.26 -11.43
CA CYS A 149 -4.52 8.03 -11.84
C CYS A 149 -4.45 8.41 -13.32
N ILE A 150 -3.31 8.93 -13.80
CA ILE A 150 -3.13 9.26 -15.22
C ILE A 150 -3.21 8.00 -16.09
N ALA A 151 -2.59 6.89 -15.67
CA ALA A 151 -2.66 5.61 -16.39
C ALA A 151 -4.11 5.09 -16.49
N PHE A 152 -4.88 5.14 -15.40
CA PHE A 152 -6.30 4.81 -15.38
C PHE A 152 -7.10 5.65 -16.37
N LEU A 153 -6.94 6.98 -16.32
CA LEU A 153 -7.68 7.91 -17.19
C LEU A 153 -7.40 7.66 -18.68
N LYS A 154 -6.15 7.37 -19.04
CA LYS A 154 -5.76 7.05 -20.41
C LYS A 154 -6.32 5.71 -20.88
N LEU A 155 -6.22 4.67 -20.06
CA LEU A 155 -6.71 3.33 -20.41
C LEU A 155 -8.25 3.28 -20.50
N GLN A 156 -8.94 4.06 -19.67
CA GLN A 156 -10.40 4.22 -19.68
C GLN A 156 -10.91 5.10 -20.84
N GLY A 157 -10.01 5.75 -21.59
CA GLY A 157 -10.37 6.65 -22.68
C GLY A 157 -10.92 8.02 -22.24
N LEU A 158 -10.82 8.36 -20.96
CA LEU A 158 -11.18 9.69 -20.42
C LEU A 158 -10.11 10.74 -20.74
N MET A 159 -8.90 10.30 -21.05
CA MET A 159 -7.76 11.11 -21.49
C MET A 159 -7.16 10.51 -22.76
N SER A 160 -6.58 11.35 -23.64
CA SER A 160 -5.90 10.86 -24.84
C SER A 160 -4.77 9.89 -24.48
N GLY A 161 -4.74 8.76 -25.17
CA GLY A 161 -3.65 7.79 -25.10
C GLY A 161 -2.34 8.31 -25.70
N SER A 162 -2.38 9.38 -26.52
CA SER A 162 -1.18 9.96 -27.12
C SER A 162 -0.20 10.47 -26.04
N PRO A 163 1.12 10.44 -26.31
CA PRO A 163 2.09 11.11 -25.46
C PRO A 163 1.74 12.59 -25.31
N ILE A 164 1.69 13.08 -24.07
CA ILE A 164 1.48 14.50 -23.77
C ILE A 164 2.88 15.08 -23.54
N THR A 165 3.37 15.89 -24.48
CA THR A 165 4.69 16.50 -24.42
C THR A 165 4.58 18.02 -24.48
N PHE A 166 5.52 18.72 -23.83
CA PHE A 166 5.57 20.18 -23.84
C PHE A 166 7.01 20.69 -23.74
N LYS A 167 7.24 21.93 -24.19
CA LYS A 167 8.57 22.54 -24.21
C LYS A 167 9.12 22.70 -22.78
N GLY A 168 10.29 22.15 -22.51
CA GLY A 168 10.94 22.22 -21.20
C GLY A 168 10.56 21.11 -20.21
N GLN A 169 9.79 20.10 -20.63
CA GLN A 169 9.36 18.99 -19.78
C GLN A 169 10.50 18.32 -18.99
N HIS A 170 11.63 18.02 -19.61
CA HIS A 170 12.77 17.40 -18.93
C HIS A 170 13.34 18.28 -17.81
N PHE A 171 13.40 19.60 -18.04
CA PHE A 171 13.88 20.54 -17.04
C PHE A 171 12.92 20.65 -15.86
N ILE A 172 11.60 20.72 -16.12
CA ILE A 172 10.58 20.73 -15.05
C ILE A 172 10.61 19.43 -14.25
N ASN A 173 10.68 18.28 -14.92
CA ASN A 173 10.75 16.98 -14.23
C ASN A 173 12.00 16.86 -13.36
N LEU A 174 13.14 17.35 -13.84
CA LEU A 174 14.38 17.41 -13.06
C LEU A 174 14.20 18.30 -11.82
N LEU A 175 13.63 19.50 -11.99
CA LEU A 175 13.40 20.43 -10.89
C LEU A 175 12.47 19.84 -9.84
N ILE A 176 11.38 19.19 -10.24
CA ILE A 176 10.47 18.49 -9.32
C ILE A 176 11.22 17.36 -8.60
N GLY A 177 12.02 16.56 -9.31
CA GLY A 177 12.80 15.47 -8.70
C GLY A 177 13.80 15.99 -7.65
N ILE A 178 14.48 17.10 -7.94
CA ILE A 178 15.37 17.78 -6.99
C ILE A 178 14.57 18.28 -5.78
N LEU A 179 13.44 18.95 -6.00
CA LEU A 179 12.61 19.45 -4.90
C LEU A 179 12.15 18.32 -3.97
N ILE A 180 11.74 17.17 -4.49
CA ILE A 180 11.34 16.00 -3.68
C ILE A 180 12.48 15.47 -2.80
N ILE A 181 13.74 15.62 -3.23
CA ILE A 181 14.91 15.13 -2.46
C ILE A 181 15.29 16.11 -1.35
N PHE A 182 15.10 17.41 -1.56
CA PHE A 182 15.61 18.47 -0.68
C PHE A 182 14.55 19.14 0.21
N LEU A 183 13.26 18.98 -0.08
CA LEU A 183 12.14 19.42 0.76
C LEU A 183 11.57 18.25 1.57
#